data_AF-A0A1I8HPX9-F1
#
_entry.id   AF-A0A1I8HPX9-F1
#
_cell.length_a   1.000
_cell.length_b   1.000
_cell.length_c   1.000
_cell.angle_alpha   90.00
_cell.angle_beta   90.00
_cell.angle_gamma   90.00
#
_symmetry.space_group_name_H-M   'P 1'
#
loop_
_entity.id
_entity.type
_entity.pdbx_description
1 polymer ?
#
loop_
_entity_poly.entity_id
_entity_poly.type
_entity_poly.pdbx_seq_one_letter_code
_entity_poly.pdbx_strand_id
1 'polypeptide(L)'
;MLAADAGQHRLIQHLLEIEVSLDSVTDDDGRTALTRACMTGQVRAAKVLLDHGANALHKDKDTSIQLAEKFGHYQIVRLLDGLEADASKSIALHKLLKEAGFTWQRAKLQQKMADSMEDIVRQIHENNEGIHVVGSFAEGWGSSLTQLNGQASDDCDINWTCLVGPREPVHLLNGCSCKAVKKTRFEVKQGYVQVDAMIGSEPAMTAAECGSKPAESFCFANPCCSNSIAEQTVMRGCFEANALPLHLVRAARPTADHELRISFSFLEKAIMRSLTDCQGQLYILMKFVLNRLVSGQVATAGLKTYHAKTLLLYLLHEHGFDEQIWRPDNLIRLLNESLDKLLEFIDSGPDPDICMPSFFLPDSPLYFANAGVGGDFQQTKSRVRDQLKRLRTTNLAEAVVQKLQHQLKPLQNENFYFHPFTMVPLQALNPLQTEGNSEITVSTFGKLYDVVRSYFELFSDKAGDAMALLKPLENLTWCKTTAACLNILLLYKVEDFEAAKKVLKGLDNHTDRKLSSVRELLLPRVEPEEPSC
;
A
#
# COMPACT_ATOMS: atom_id res chain seq x y z
N MET A 1 -7.16 17.64 33.58
CA MET A 1 -7.00 17.00 34.90
C MET A 1 -8.10 17.37 35.90
N LEU A 2 -8.26 18.64 36.31
CA LEU A 2 -9.30 19.03 37.29
C LEU A 2 -10.73 18.67 36.85
N ALA A 3 -11.05 18.86 35.56
CA ALA A 3 -12.33 18.45 34.99
C ALA A 3 -12.58 16.93 35.10
N ALA A 4 -11.52 16.12 34.98
CA ALA A 4 -11.59 14.66 35.09
C ALA A 4 -11.83 14.21 36.54
N ASP A 5 -11.13 14.82 37.48
CA ASP A 5 -11.29 14.64 38.94
C ASP A 5 -12.72 14.97 39.41
N ALA A 6 -13.30 16.04 38.85
CA ALA A 6 -14.65 16.50 39.14
C ALA A 6 -15.75 15.79 38.32
N GLY A 7 -15.42 14.87 37.42
CA GLY A 7 -16.40 14.16 36.59
C GLY A 7 -17.08 14.99 35.49
N GLN A 8 -16.53 16.15 35.15
CA GLN A 8 -17.06 17.11 34.18
C GLN A 8 -16.80 16.68 32.73
N HIS A 9 -17.30 15.50 32.35
CA HIS A 9 -17.10 14.88 31.03
C HIS A 9 -17.42 15.79 29.83
N ARG A 10 -18.45 16.65 29.92
CA ARG A 10 -18.76 17.64 28.85
C ARG A 10 -17.69 18.72 28.70
N LEU A 11 -17.12 19.18 29.82
CA LEU A 11 -16.00 20.11 29.78
C LEU A 11 -14.76 19.42 29.20
N ILE A 12 -14.53 18.15 29.53
CA ILE A 12 -13.45 17.36 28.94
C ILE A 12 -13.61 17.28 27.42
N GLN A 13 -14.81 16.99 26.90
CA GLN A 13 -15.06 16.98 25.45
C GLN A 13 -14.69 18.32 24.80
N HIS A 14 -15.15 19.45 25.36
CA HIS A 14 -14.78 20.77 24.82
C HIS A 14 -13.29 21.10 24.94
N LEU A 15 -12.61 20.61 25.98
CA LEU A 15 -11.17 20.78 26.11
C LEU A 15 -10.38 19.92 25.13
N LEU A 16 -10.94 18.80 24.66
CA LEU A 16 -10.29 17.94 23.67
C LEU A 16 -10.46 18.48 22.24
N GLU A 17 -11.49 19.29 22.00
CA GLU A 17 -11.67 20.02 20.73
C GLU A 17 -10.56 21.04 20.44
N ILE A 18 -9.72 21.38 21.43
CA ILE A 18 -8.58 22.30 21.28
C ILE A 18 -7.22 21.58 21.33
N GLU A 19 -7.16 20.31 20.91
CA GLU A 19 -5.93 19.50 20.73
C GLU A 19 -5.05 19.41 21.99
N VAL A 20 -5.66 19.24 23.17
CA VAL A 20 -4.93 19.08 24.42
C VAL A 20 -4.35 17.69 24.52
N SER A 21 -3.03 17.61 24.78
CA SER A 21 -2.34 16.37 25.10
C SER A 21 -2.94 15.67 26.32
N LEU A 22 -3.27 14.39 26.18
CA LEU A 22 -3.90 13.57 27.23
C LEU A 22 -2.87 12.93 28.17
N ASP A 23 -1.74 12.50 27.61
CA ASP A 23 -0.79 11.64 28.32
C ASP A 23 0.55 12.32 28.63
N SER A 24 0.93 13.39 27.90
CA SER A 24 2.19 14.09 28.15
C SER A 24 2.14 15.08 29.32
N VAL A 25 0.94 15.38 29.82
CA VAL A 25 0.73 16.29 30.94
C VAL A 25 0.32 15.51 32.18
N THR A 26 1.18 15.54 33.19
CA THR A 26 0.94 14.92 34.50
C THR A 26 0.96 15.94 35.63
N ASP A 27 0.31 15.61 36.75
CA ASP A 27 0.49 16.35 38.00
C ASP A 27 1.82 15.99 38.70
N ASP A 28 2.05 16.58 39.88
CA ASP A 28 3.28 16.39 40.67
C ASP A 28 3.50 14.94 41.13
N ASP A 29 2.44 14.11 41.13
CA ASP A 29 2.50 12.67 41.44
C ASP A 29 2.67 11.80 40.18
N GLY A 30 2.77 12.39 38.99
CA GLY A 30 2.86 11.68 37.72
C GLY A 30 1.50 11.22 37.15
N ARG A 31 0.39 11.73 37.67
CA ARG A 31 -0.96 11.30 37.25
C ARG A 31 -1.44 12.07 36.03
N THR A 32 -2.03 11.36 35.08
CA THR A 32 -2.74 11.95 33.92
C THR A 32 -4.18 12.30 34.27
N ALA A 33 -4.91 12.90 33.32
CA ALA A 33 -6.34 13.13 33.47
C ALA A 33 -7.11 11.80 33.68
N LEU A 34 -6.69 10.71 33.04
CA LEU A 34 -7.33 9.41 33.17
C LEU A 34 -7.13 8.83 34.57
N THR A 35 -5.90 8.82 35.09
CA THR A 35 -5.65 8.26 36.43
C THR A 35 -6.40 9.03 37.52
N ARG A 36 -6.55 10.36 37.39
CA ARG A 36 -7.40 11.14 38.30
C ARG A 36 -8.87 10.77 38.23
N ALA A 37 -9.43 10.57 37.03
CA ALA A 37 -10.80 10.07 36.89
C ALA A 37 -10.97 8.68 37.51
N CYS A 38 -9.95 7.81 37.38
CA CYS A 38 -9.95 6.47 37.96
C CYS A 38 -9.90 6.48 39.49
N MET A 39 -9.06 7.33 40.09
CA MET A 39 -8.97 7.49 41.55
C MET A 39 -10.26 8.02 42.18
N THR A 40 -10.95 8.94 41.48
CA THR A 40 -12.15 9.62 41.97
C THR A 40 -13.46 8.91 41.58
N GLY A 41 -13.40 7.83 40.80
CA GLY A 41 -14.58 7.04 40.43
C GLY A 41 -15.43 7.68 39.32
N GLN A 42 -14.87 8.59 38.54
CA GLN A 42 -15.58 9.36 37.53
C GLN A 42 -15.72 8.61 36.21
N VAL A 43 -16.63 7.63 36.18
CA VAL A 43 -16.81 6.68 35.05
C VAL A 43 -16.98 7.38 33.69
N ARG A 44 -17.84 8.42 33.61
CA ARG A 44 -18.07 9.14 32.34
C ARG A 44 -16.85 9.94 31.89
N ALA A 45 -16.11 10.53 32.83
CA ALA A 45 -14.89 11.25 32.51
C ALA A 45 -13.81 10.29 32.02
N ALA A 46 -13.61 9.17 32.72
CA ALA A 46 -12.70 8.10 32.28
C ALA A 46 -13.06 7.60 30.89
N LYS A 47 -14.35 7.33 30.62
CA LYS A 47 -14.81 6.90 29.29
C LYS A 47 -14.50 7.92 28.20
N VAL A 48 -14.84 9.21 28.39
CA VAL A 48 -14.54 10.25 27.39
C VAL A 48 -13.04 10.34 27.11
N LEU A 49 -12.19 10.29 28.14
CA LEU A 49 -10.74 10.34 27.96
C LEU A 49 -10.22 9.14 27.16
N LEU A 50 -10.71 7.94 27.46
CA LEU A 50 -10.35 6.71 26.74
C LEU A 50 -10.84 6.73 25.29
N ASP A 51 -12.06 7.21 25.06
CA ASP A 51 -12.64 7.37 23.71
C ASP A 51 -11.81 8.34 22.84
N HIS A 52 -11.04 9.24 23.46
CA HIS A 52 -10.13 10.18 22.78
C HIS A 52 -8.65 9.77 22.85
N GLY A 53 -8.34 8.50 23.19
CA GLY A 53 -6.99 7.96 23.06
C GLY A 53 -6.09 8.07 24.29
N ALA A 54 -6.63 8.44 25.47
CA ALA A 54 -5.85 8.41 26.71
C ALA A 54 -5.25 7.01 26.96
N ASN A 55 -3.98 6.96 27.36
CA ASN A 55 -3.26 5.72 27.56
C ASN A 55 -3.77 4.97 28.80
N ALA A 56 -4.54 3.90 28.58
CA ALA A 56 -5.03 3.03 29.65
C ALA A 56 -3.89 2.35 30.43
N LEU A 57 -2.76 2.07 29.76
CA LEU A 57 -1.57 1.46 30.34
C LEU A 57 -0.62 2.47 31.01
N HIS A 58 -0.98 3.76 31.07
CA HIS A 58 -0.19 4.76 31.79
C HIS A 58 0.02 4.31 33.23
N LYS A 59 1.25 4.43 33.69
CA LYS A 59 1.66 3.99 35.02
C LYS A 59 2.44 5.09 35.70
N ASP A 60 1.91 5.53 36.84
CA ASP A 60 2.68 6.33 37.80
C ASP A 60 3.40 5.37 38.79
N LYS A 61 3.00 5.38 40.06
CA LYS A 61 3.25 4.29 41.02
C LYS A 61 2.33 3.09 40.74
N ASP A 62 1.07 3.36 40.42
CA ASP A 62 0.01 2.39 40.16
C ASP A 62 -0.50 2.60 38.71
N THR A 63 -1.02 1.56 38.05
CA THR A 63 -1.74 1.72 36.76
C THR A 63 -3.14 2.31 36.98
N SER A 64 -3.77 2.81 35.91
CA SER A 64 -5.15 3.30 35.98
C SER A 64 -6.12 2.28 36.59
N ILE A 65 -5.98 0.99 36.25
CA ILE A 65 -6.82 -0.07 36.82
C ILE A 65 -6.50 -0.33 38.30
N GLN A 66 -5.22 -0.35 38.68
CA GLN A 66 -4.79 -0.55 40.07
C GLN A 66 -5.30 0.56 40.98
N LEU A 67 -5.30 1.81 40.49
CA LEU A 67 -5.91 2.93 41.20
C LEU A 67 -7.43 2.73 41.34
N ALA A 68 -8.14 2.38 40.26
CA ALA A 68 -9.57 2.11 40.33
C ALA A 68 -9.90 0.96 41.32
N GLU A 69 -9.10 -0.11 41.36
CA GLU A 69 -9.24 -1.23 42.29
C GLU A 69 -9.01 -0.81 43.73
N LYS A 70 -7.90 -0.10 44.00
CA LYS A 70 -7.50 0.39 45.33
C LYS A 70 -8.56 1.28 45.96
N PHE A 71 -9.27 2.07 45.15
CA PHE A 71 -10.35 2.94 45.59
C PHE A 71 -11.76 2.33 45.43
N GLY A 72 -11.88 1.08 44.97
CA GLY A 72 -13.16 0.35 44.91
C GLY A 72 -14.09 0.73 43.75
N HIS A 73 -13.57 1.35 42.69
CA HIS A 73 -14.36 1.86 41.55
C HIS A 73 -14.58 0.78 40.48
N TYR A 74 -15.30 -0.28 40.83
CA TYR A 74 -15.47 -1.48 39.98
C TYR A 74 -16.05 -1.24 38.58
N GLN A 75 -16.85 -0.18 38.38
CA GLN A 75 -17.33 0.18 37.04
C GLN A 75 -16.18 0.65 36.13
N ILE A 76 -15.20 1.37 36.69
CA ILE A 76 -13.99 1.77 35.97
C ILE A 76 -13.08 0.57 35.76
N VAL A 77 -12.93 -0.31 36.75
CA VAL A 77 -12.15 -1.55 36.61
C VAL A 77 -12.64 -2.37 35.41
N ARG A 78 -13.96 -2.58 35.30
CA ARG A 78 -14.54 -3.31 34.16
C ARG A 78 -14.34 -2.61 32.81
N LEU A 79 -14.31 -1.27 32.80
CA LEU A 79 -14.05 -0.50 31.59
C LEU A 79 -12.59 -0.64 31.15
N LEU A 80 -11.65 -0.58 32.10
CA LEU A 80 -10.21 -0.62 31.85
C LEU A 80 -9.71 -2.04 31.54
N ASP A 81 -10.23 -3.08 32.19
CA ASP A 81 -9.77 -4.46 32.04
C ASP A 81 -9.79 -4.92 30.57
N GLY A 82 -10.88 -4.64 29.86
CA GLY A 82 -10.97 -4.93 28.42
C GLY A 82 -9.99 -4.13 27.57
N LEU A 83 -9.76 -2.87 27.92
CA LEU A 83 -8.86 -1.98 27.18
C LEU A 83 -7.38 -2.29 27.44
N GLU A 84 -6.99 -2.63 28.67
CA GLU A 84 -5.63 -3.06 28.99
C GLU A 84 -5.29 -4.40 28.30
N ALA A 85 -6.27 -5.32 28.23
CA ALA A 85 -6.11 -6.57 27.49
C ALA A 85 -5.92 -6.32 25.99
N ASP A 86 -6.73 -5.44 25.38
CA ASP A 86 -6.61 -5.06 23.97
C ASP A 86 -5.30 -4.29 23.69
N ALA A 87 -4.88 -3.40 24.59
CA ALA A 87 -3.63 -2.66 24.46
C ALA A 87 -2.41 -3.59 24.54
N SER A 88 -2.42 -4.55 25.48
CA SER A 88 -1.36 -5.56 25.60
C SER A 88 -1.26 -6.44 24.36
N LYS A 89 -2.41 -6.86 23.79
CA LYS A 89 -2.46 -7.59 22.52
C LYS A 89 -1.98 -6.74 21.35
N SER A 90 -2.26 -5.43 21.36
CA SER A 90 -1.84 -4.49 20.32
C SER A 90 -0.32 -4.37 20.28
N ILE A 91 0.32 -4.27 21.45
CA ILE A 91 1.79 -4.29 21.58
C ILE A 91 2.37 -5.61 21.05
N ALA A 92 1.74 -6.74 21.37
CA ALA A 92 2.17 -8.05 20.86
C ALA A 92 2.05 -8.14 19.32
N LEU A 93 0.94 -7.64 18.75
CA LEU A 93 0.75 -7.56 17.30
C LEU A 93 1.80 -6.67 16.63
N HIS A 94 2.03 -5.47 17.20
CA HIS A 94 3.04 -4.55 16.71
C HIS A 94 4.41 -5.23 16.63
N LYS A 95 4.80 -5.95 17.69
CA LYS A 95 6.06 -6.71 17.71
C LYS A 95 6.12 -7.78 16.63
N LEU A 96 5.08 -8.61 16.48
CA LEU A 96 5.02 -9.65 15.45
C LEU A 96 5.12 -9.07 14.03
N LEU A 97 4.45 -7.94 13.78
CA LEU A 97 4.51 -7.24 12.50
C LEU A 97 5.91 -6.69 12.22
N LYS A 98 6.59 -6.11 13.22
CA LYS A 98 8.00 -5.67 13.09
C LYS A 98 8.93 -6.84 12.80
N GLU A 99 8.77 -7.96 13.50
CA GLU A 99 9.57 -9.17 13.26
C GLU A 99 9.36 -9.74 11.85
N ALA A 100 8.15 -9.63 11.31
CA ALA A 100 7.83 -9.97 9.91
C ALA A 100 8.28 -8.89 8.89
N GLY A 101 8.88 -7.79 9.35
CA GLY A 101 9.44 -6.75 8.51
C GLY A 101 8.46 -5.64 8.10
N PHE A 102 7.25 -5.59 8.65
CA PHE A 102 6.29 -4.50 8.42
C PHE A 102 6.70 -3.24 9.20
N THR A 103 7.79 -2.63 8.75
CA THR A 103 8.34 -1.39 9.28
C THR A 103 8.44 -0.35 8.17
N TRP A 104 8.39 0.92 8.54
CA TRP A 104 8.59 2.07 7.67
C TRP A 104 9.90 1.94 6.88
N GLN A 105 10.99 1.53 7.55
CA GLN A 105 12.30 1.36 6.91
C GLN A 105 12.24 0.33 5.77
N ARG A 106 11.55 -0.80 5.96
CA ARG A 106 11.42 -1.83 4.92
C ARG A 106 10.38 -1.48 3.87
N ALA A 107 9.33 -0.74 4.23
CA ALA A 107 8.42 -0.13 3.28
C ALA A 107 9.19 0.85 2.35
N LYS A 108 10.11 1.65 2.88
CA LYS A 108 11.00 2.52 2.07
C LYS A 108 11.90 1.72 1.12
N LEU A 109 12.44 0.57 1.54
CA LEU A 109 13.19 -0.32 0.65
C LEU A 109 12.32 -0.86 -0.50
N GLN A 110 11.08 -1.28 -0.18
CA GLN A 110 10.10 -1.72 -1.18
C GLN A 110 9.74 -0.60 -2.17
N GLN A 111 9.55 0.63 -1.66
CA GLN A 111 9.25 1.81 -2.49
C GLN A 111 10.39 2.11 -3.46
N LYS A 112 11.65 2.09 -2.99
CA LYS A 112 12.84 2.29 -3.83
C LYS A 112 12.96 1.19 -4.89
N MET A 113 12.65 -0.05 -4.54
CA MET A 113 12.60 -1.16 -5.49
C MET A 113 11.55 -0.93 -6.58
N ALA A 114 10.36 -0.46 -6.21
CA ALA A 114 9.34 -0.10 -7.18
C ALA A 114 9.76 1.08 -8.08
N ASP A 115 10.41 2.11 -7.52
CA ASP A 115 10.93 3.25 -8.31
C ASP A 115 12.02 2.79 -9.29
N SER A 116 12.92 1.91 -8.85
CA SER A 116 13.95 1.31 -9.70
C SER A 116 13.34 0.48 -10.84
N MET A 117 12.26 -0.25 -10.55
CA MET A 117 11.51 -1.03 -11.53
C MET A 117 10.80 -0.11 -12.54
N GLU A 118 10.20 0.99 -12.08
CA GLU A 118 9.60 2.03 -12.93
C GLU A 118 10.65 2.62 -13.89
N ASP A 119 11.82 2.98 -13.37
CA ASP A 119 12.94 3.52 -14.17
C ASP A 119 13.45 2.52 -15.22
N ILE A 120 13.58 1.25 -14.86
CA ILE A 120 13.96 0.18 -15.80
C ILE A 120 12.93 0.10 -16.95
N VAL A 121 11.63 0.09 -16.63
CA VAL A 121 10.57 -0.04 -17.64
C VAL A 121 10.50 1.17 -18.56
N ARG A 122 10.69 2.39 -18.02
CA ARG A 122 10.76 3.62 -18.83
C ARG A 122 11.94 3.64 -19.78
N GLN A 123 13.08 3.10 -19.36
CA GLN A 123 14.27 2.99 -20.22
C GLN A 123 14.06 2.00 -21.37
N ILE A 124 13.38 0.88 -21.13
CA ILE A 124 13.08 -0.13 -22.16
C ILE A 124 12.13 0.45 -23.22
N HIS A 125 11.18 1.30 -22.84
CA HIS A 125 10.21 1.92 -23.75
C HIS A 125 10.65 3.23 -24.42
N GLU A 126 11.95 3.49 -24.53
CA GLU A 126 12.48 4.72 -25.15
C GLU A 126 11.85 6.01 -24.58
N ASN A 127 11.96 6.19 -23.26
CA ASN A 127 11.62 7.45 -22.58
C ASN A 127 10.10 7.75 -22.49
N ASN A 128 9.27 6.73 -22.28
CA ASN A 128 7.86 6.95 -21.94
C ASN A 128 7.71 7.38 -20.47
N GLU A 129 7.93 8.67 -20.19
CA GLU A 129 7.74 9.28 -18.86
C GLU A 129 6.35 8.99 -18.26
N GLY A 130 5.36 8.66 -19.09
CA GLY A 130 4.00 8.36 -18.68
C GLY A 130 3.77 7.00 -18.02
N ILE A 131 4.77 6.11 -17.92
CA ILE A 131 4.61 4.80 -17.26
C ILE A 131 4.95 4.92 -15.78
N HIS A 132 4.02 4.57 -14.90
CA HIS A 132 4.18 4.64 -13.44
C HIS A 132 3.73 3.34 -12.78
N VAL A 133 4.49 2.83 -11.81
CA VAL A 133 4.02 1.73 -10.95
C VAL A 133 3.21 2.29 -9.78
N VAL A 134 2.06 1.71 -9.48
CA VAL A 134 1.12 2.12 -8.43
C VAL A 134 0.63 0.90 -7.62
N GLY A 135 -0.20 1.12 -6.61
CA GLY A 135 -0.77 0.06 -5.78
C GLY A 135 0.20 -0.49 -4.73
N SER A 136 -0.19 -1.57 -4.04
CA SER A 136 0.47 -2.05 -2.82
C SER A 136 1.98 -2.30 -2.96
N PHE A 137 2.41 -2.78 -4.13
CA PHE A 137 3.84 -2.98 -4.41
C PHE A 137 4.61 -1.66 -4.47
N ALA A 138 4.06 -0.64 -5.12
CA ALA A 138 4.68 0.68 -5.25
C ALA A 138 4.60 1.52 -3.97
N GLU A 139 3.55 1.30 -3.18
CA GLU A 139 3.26 2.00 -1.93
C GLU A 139 4.18 1.56 -0.79
N GLY A 140 4.75 0.35 -0.88
CA GLY A 140 5.62 -0.22 0.15
C GLY A 140 4.87 -1.01 1.23
N TRP A 141 3.55 -1.02 1.18
CA TRP A 141 2.69 -1.69 2.15
C TRP A 141 1.70 -2.62 1.47
N GLY A 142 1.55 -3.82 2.01
CA GLY A 142 0.55 -4.78 1.58
C GLY A 142 0.91 -5.56 0.31
N SER A 143 2.15 -5.49 -0.19
CA SER A 143 2.65 -6.42 -1.22
C SER A 143 2.76 -7.87 -0.73
N SER A 144 2.65 -8.08 0.58
CA SER A 144 2.55 -9.39 1.21
C SER A 144 1.82 -9.25 2.54
N LEU A 145 1.09 -10.29 2.93
CA LEU A 145 0.43 -10.40 4.24
C LEU A 145 1.16 -11.37 5.19
N THR A 146 2.37 -11.80 4.83
CA THR A 146 3.17 -12.75 5.62
C THR A 146 4.47 -12.13 6.13
N GLN A 147 5.19 -11.44 5.25
CA GLN A 147 6.45 -10.76 5.56
C GLN A 147 6.76 -9.72 4.50
N LEU A 148 7.44 -8.64 4.86
CA LEU A 148 7.91 -7.63 3.92
C LEU A 148 9.41 -7.82 3.68
N ASN A 149 9.76 -8.71 2.75
CA ASN A 149 11.14 -9.06 2.42
C ASN A 149 11.57 -8.73 1.00
N GLY A 150 10.73 -8.02 0.24
CA GLY A 150 10.97 -7.67 -1.17
C GLY A 150 10.40 -8.69 -2.17
N GLN A 151 10.03 -9.88 -1.70
CA GLN A 151 9.30 -10.84 -2.54
C GLN A 151 7.83 -10.46 -2.57
N ALA A 152 7.25 -10.43 -3.77
CA ALA A 152 5.81 -10.38 -3.95
C ALA A 152 5.21 -11.75 -3.58
N SER A 153 4.12 -11.76 -2.82
CA SER A 153 3.34 -12.97 -2.57
C SER A 153 2.38 -13.25 -3.73
N ASP A 154 1.81 -14.45 -3.76
CA ASP A 154 0.83 -14.89 -4.78
C ASP A 154 -0.40 -13.96 -4.89
N ASP A 155 -0.73 -13.23 -3.82
CA ASP A 155 -1.83 -12.25 -3.81
C ASP A 155 -1.39 -10.80 -4.10
N CYS A 156 -0.14 -10.60 -4.54
CA CYS A 156 0.40 -9.30 -4.92
C CYS A 156 0.24 -9.05 -6.42
N ASP A 157 -0.62 -8.10 -6.76
CA ASP A 157 -0.76 -7.57 -8.12
C ASP A 157 0.09 -6.30 -8.28
N ILE A 158 1.04 -6.31 -9.24
CA ILE A 158 1.81 -5.13 -9.60
C ILE A 158 0.97 -4.30 -10.57
N ASN A 159 0.60 -3.10 -10.14
CA ASN A 159 -0.24 -2.23 -10.94
C ASN A 159 0.58 -1.17 -11.66
N TRP A 160 0.34 -0.99 -12.94
CA TRP A 160 0.95 0.01 -13.80
C TRP A 160 -0.11 1.00 -14.29
N THR A 161 0.16 2.29 -14.16
CA THR A 161 -0.60 3.36 -14.80
C THR A 161 0.20 3.90 -15.96
N CYS A 162 -0.34 3.79 -17.17
CA CYS A 162 0.26 4.27 -18.41
C CYS A 162 -0.49 5.52 -18.89
N LEU A 163 0.11 6.69 -18.70
CA LEU A 163 -0.39 7.95 -19.25
C LEU A 163 -0.17 7.93 -20.76
N VAL A 164 -1.27 8.00 -21.51
CA VAL A 164 -1.23 7.97 -22.98
C VAL A 164 -0.77 9.36 -23.49
N GLY A 165 0.49 9.49 -23.93
CA GLY A 165 1.08 10.75 -24.45
C GLY A 165 0.61 11.16 -25.85
N PRO A 166 1.13 12.28 -26.42
CA PRO A 166 0.59 13.63 -26.28
C PRO A 166 -0.77 13.79 -26.99
N ARG A 167 -1.84 13.21 -26.44
CA ARG A 167 -3.19 13.75 -26.67
C ARG A 167 -3.39 14.91 -25.70
N GLU A 168 -4.13 15.94 -26.10
CA GLU A 168 -4.40 17.08 -25.21
C GLU A 168 -4.93 16.57 -23.85
N PRO A 169 -4.45 17.11 -22.71
CA PRO A 169 -4.93 16.68 -21.41
C PRO A 169 -6.44 16.92 -21.30
N VAL A 170 -7.12 16.10 -20.51
CA VAL A 170 -8.53 16.28 -20.22
C VAL A 170 -8.70 17.57 -19.42
N HIS A 171 -9.64 18.40 -19.85
CA HIS A 171 -10.00 19.64 -19.17
C HIS A 171 -11.33 19.46 -18.45
N LEU A 172 -11.33 19.52 -17.12
CA LEU A 172 -12.55 19.40 -16.32
C LEU A 172 -13.26 20.75 -16.19
N LEU A 173 -14.59 20.74 -16.31
CA LEU A 173 -15.44 21.90 -16.04
C LEU A 173 -15.33 22.27 -14.56
N ASN A 174 -15.08 23.53 -14.26
CA ASN A 174 -14.82 24.07 -12.90
C ASN A 174 -13.59 23.51 -12.16
N GLY A 175 -12.94 22.46 -12.68
CA GLY A 175 -11.68 21.93 -12.16
C GLY A 175 -10.43 22.43 -12.88
N CYS A 176 -10.54 23.02 -14.07
CA CYS A 176 -9.36 23.45 -14.84
C CYS A 176 -9.09 24.96 -14.77
N SER A 177 -7.87 25.35 -14.37
CA SER A 177 -7.40 26.74 -14.33
C SER A 177 -6.72 27.21 -15.62
N CYS A 178 -6.68 26.38 -16.68
CA CYS A 178 -6.03 26.74 -17.93
C CYS A 178 -6.74 27.90 -18.65
N LYS A 179 -5.97 28.89 -19.09
CA LYS A 179 -6.44 30.09 -19.80
C LYS A 179 -6.91 29.84 -21.25
N ALA A 180 -6.78 28.61 -21.75
CA ALA A 180 -7.15 28.28 -23.13
C ALA A 180 -8.69 28.24 -23.28
N VAL A 181 -9.25 29.22 -24.00
CA VAL A 181 -10.70 29.41 -24.19
C VAL A 181 -11.31 28.41 -25.19
N LYS A 182 -10.50 27.76 -26.05
CA LYS A 182 -10.96 26.91 -27.16
C LYS A 182 -10.99 25.40 -26.87
N LYS A 183 -10.83 24.97 -25.62
CA LYS A 183 -10.75 23.53 -25.28
C LYS A 183 -12.07 23.00 -24.75
N THR A 184 -12.48 21.81 -25.20
CA THR A 184 -13.65 21.10 -24.68
C THR A 184 -13.45 20.82 -23.19
N ARG A 185 -14.41 21.24 -22.38
CA ARG A 185 -14.41 21.02 -20.93
C ARG A 185 -15.47 19.99 -20.58
N PHE A 186 -15.07 18.99 -19.81
CA PHE A 186 -15.93 17.89 -19.43
C PHE A 186 -16.54 18.12 -18.04
N GLU A 187 -17.86 18.03 -17.96
CA GLU A 187 -18.56 18.04 -16.67
C GLU A 187 -18.26 16.73 -15.91
N VAL A 188 -17.98 16.86 -14.62
CA VAL A 188 -17.80 15.71 -13.73
C VAL A 188 -19.10 15.46 -12.99
N LYS A 189 -19.68 14.28 -13.14
CA LYS A 189 -20.86 13.84 -12.38
C LYS A 189 -20.50 12.60 -11.58
N GLN A 190 -20.60 12.71 -10.25
CA GLN A 190 -20.31 11.60 -9.33
C GLN A 190 -18.94 10.94 -9.59
N GLY A 191 -17.92 11.75 -9.94
CA GLY A 191 -16.56 11.28 -10.25
C GLY A 191 -16.35 10.67 -11.65
N TYR A 192 -17.35 10.74 -12.53
CA TYR A 192 -17.29 10.27 -13.91
C TYR A 192 -17.40 11.41 -14.92
N VAL A 193 -16.75 11.20 -16.07
CA VAL A 193 -16.81 12.05 -17.26
C VAL A 193 -17.41 11.24 -18.40
N GLN A 194 -18.45 11.78 -19.02
CA GLN A 194 -19.08 11.20 -20.20
C GLN A 194 -18.22 11.40 -21.45
N VAL A 195 -18.11 10.36 -22.27
CA VAL A 195 -17.33 10.36 -23.51
C VAL A 195 -18.07 9.62 -24.62
N ASP A 196 -17.82 9.99 -25.88
CA ASP A 196 -18.53 9.40 -27.03
C ASP A 196 -18.12 7.94 -27.32
N ALA A 197 -16.97 7.50 -26.81
CA ALA A 197 -16.50 6.14 -27.02
C ALA A 197 -17.15 5.17 -26.01
N MET A 198 -17.51 3.98 -26.49
CA MET A 198 -17.94 2.90 -25.60
C MET A 198 -16.75 2.40 -24.77
N ILE A 199 -16.88 2.43 -23.45
CA ILE A 199 -15.88 2.09 -22.44
C ILE A 199 -16.47 1.06 -21.47
N GLY A 200 -15.78 -0.06 -21.31
CA GLY A 200 -16.15 -1.09 -20.34
C GLY A 200 -15.85 -0.70 -18.88
N SER A 201 -16.28 -1.54 -17.95
CA SER A 201 -16.11 -1.35 -16.51
C SER A 201 -14.73 -1.74 -15.97
N GLU A 202 -13.91 -2.43 -16.76
CA GLU A 202 -12.59 -2.90 -16.34
C GLU A 202 -11.47 -1.94 -16.80
N PRO A 203 -10.84 -1.20 -15.87
CA PRO A 203 -9.82 -0.20 -16.22
C PRO A 203 -8.46 -0.77 -16.55
N ALA A 204 -8.17 -1.98 -16.07
CA ALA A 204 -6.85 -2.57 -16.19
C ALA A 204 -6.91 -3.88 -16.98
N MET A 205 -5.89 -4.09 -17.81
CA MET A 205 -5.62 -5.37 -18.45
C MET A 205 -4.66 -6.16 -17.55
N THR A 206 -5.12 -7.31 -17.03
CA THR A 206 -4.30 -8.14 -16.14
C THR A 206 -3.60 -9.25 -16.92
N ALA A 207 -2.28 -9.31 -16.81
CA ALA A 207 -1.47 -10.45 -17.16
C ALA A 207 -1.38 -11.38 -15.93
N ALA A 208 -1.78 -12.64 -16.11
CA ALA A 208 -1.72 -13.64 -15.05
C ALA A 208 -0.26 -13.91 -14.61
N GLU A 209 -0.10 -14.33 -13.37
CA GLU A 209 1.19 -14.80 -12.87
C GLU A 209 1.72 -15.97 -13.72
N CYS A 210 3.05 -16.05 -13.86
CA CYS A 210 3.69 -17.10 -14.65
C CYS A 210 5.03 -17.50 -14.04
N GLY A 211 5.07 -18.70 -13.45
CA GLY A 211 6.28 -19.22 -12.82
C GLY A 211 6.70 -18.34 -11.63
N SER A 212 7.82 -17.64 -11.77
CA SER A 212 8.35 -16.73 -10.74
C SER A 212 7.87 -15.28 -10.88
N LYS A 213 7.03 -14.99 -11.87
CA LYS A 213 6.52 -13.65 -12.19
C LYS A 213 5.15 -13.42 -11.54
N PRO A 214 4.96 -12.35 -10.73
CA PRO A 214 3.66 -12.04 -10.13
C PRO A 214 2.67 -11.56 -11.21
N ALA A 215 1.39 -11.55 -10.85
CA ALA A 215 0.37 -10.93 -11.68
C ALA A 215 0.64 -9.42 -11.86
N GLU A 216 0.35 -8.91 -13.05
CA GLU A 216 0.53 -7.49 -13.37
C GLU A 216 -0.69 -6.91 -14.06
N SER A 217 -1.08 -5.70 -13.69
CA SER A 217 -2.26 -5.01 -14.21
C SER A 217 -1.88 -3.69 -14.86
N PHE A 218 -2.25 -3.48 -16.13
CA PHE A 218 -1.96 -2.26 -16.89
C PHE A 218 -3.21 -1.41 -17.07
N CYS A 219 -3.20 -0.22 -16.47
CA CYS A 219 -4.27 0.76 -16.58
C CYS A 219 -3.84 1.93 -17.48
N PHE A 220 -4.49 2.07 -18.64
CA PHE A 220 -4.25 3.20 -19.53
C PHE A 220 -5.08 4.40 -19.09
N ALA A 221 -4.42 5.55 -18.93
CA ALA A 221 -5.02 6.73 -18.31
C ALA A 221 -4.81 7.98 -19.16
N ASN A 222 -5.82 8.86 -19.15
CA ASN A 222 -5.77 10.16 -19.80
C ASN A 222 -5.39 11.22 -18.76
N PRO A 223 -4.26 11.94 -18.94
CA PRO A 223 -3.84 12.96 -17.98
C PRO A 223 -4.84 14.13 -17.96
N CYS A 224 -5.04 14.73 -16.78
CA CYS A 224 -5.86 15.93 -16.58
C CYS A 224 -4.98 17.18 -16.49
N CYS A 225 -5.52 18.33 -16.90
CA CYS A 225 -4.84 19.63 -16.85
C CYS A 225 -4.65 20.19 -15.42
N SER A 226 -5.35 19.66 -14.42
CA SER A 226 -5.42 20.25 -13.09
C SER A 226 -5.59 19.21 -11.99
N ASN A 227 -4.99 19.53 -10.84
CA ASN A 227 -5.09 18.80 -9.59
C ASN A 227 -6.07 19.47 -8.59
N SER A 228 -6.84 20.47 -9.00
CA SER A 228 -7.68 21.27 -8.09
C SER A 228 -8.68 20.44 -7.25
N ILE A 229 -9.23 19.37 -7.83
CA ILE A 229 -10.12 18.43 -7.12
C ILE A 229 -9.36 17.70 -6.01
N ALA A 230 -8.10 17.33 -6.26
CA ALA A 230 -7.26 16.71 -5.25
C ALA A 230 -6.90 17.72 -4.15
N GLU A 231 -6.51 18.95 -4.51
CA GLU A 231 -6.11 20.03 -3.59
C GLU A 231 -7.21 20.43 -2.59
N GLN A 232 -8.48 20.33 -2.97
CA GLN A 232 -9.61 20.62 -2.08
C GLN A 232 -9.80 19.57 -0.97
N THR A 233 -9.31 18.35 -1.21
CA THR A 233 -9.48 17.19 -0.32
C THR A 233 -8.18 16.77 0.35
N VAL A 234 -7.02 17.28 -0.09
CA VAL A 234 -5.73 17.04 0.59
C VAL A 234 -5.88 17.51 2.02
N MET A 235 -5.74 16.56 2.95
CA MET A 235 -5.68 16.80 4.39
C MET A 235 -4.82 18.03 4.64
N ARG A 236 -5.48 19.15 5.01
CA ARG A 236 -4.94 20.50 4.93
C ARG A 236 -3.53 20.56 5.54
N GLY A 237 -2.49 20.62 4.70
CA GLY A 237 -1.12 20.90 5.11
C GLY A 237 -0.16 19.71 5.23
N CYS A 238 -0.60 18.44 5.11
CA CYS A 238 0.29 17.30 5.39
C CYS A 238 1.13 16.82 4.19
N PHE A 239 0.75 17.20 2.97
CA PHE A 239 1.45 16.78 1.76
C PHE A 239 1.60 17.96 0.81
N GLU A 240 2.83 18.31 0.46
CA GLU A 240 3.06 19.09 -0.74
C GLU A 240 2.56 18.26 -1.93
N ALA A 241 1.46 18.70 -2.55
CA ALA A 241 0.90 18.09 -3.74
C ALA A 241 1.79 18.36 -4.98
N ASN A 242 3.06 17.95 -4.92
CA ASN A 242 3.95 17.85 -6.08
C ASN A 242 3.75 16.52 -6.84
N ALA A 243 2.77 15.70 -6.43
CA ALA A 243 2.50 14.41 -7.01
C ALA A 243 1.65 14.56 -8.28
N LEU A 244 2.25 14.21 -9.42
CA LEU A 244 1.70 13.78 -10.72
C LEU A 244 0.22 14.12 -11.06
N PRO A 245 -0.08 14.51 -12.31
CA PRO A 245 -1.41 14.99 -12.69
C PRO A 245 -2.53 13.98 -12.36
N LEU A 246 -3.65 14.51 -11.88
CA LEU A 246 -4.93 13.79 -11.84
C LEU A 246 -5.16 13.14 -13.21
N HIS A 247 -5.79 11.97 -13.25
CA HIS A 247 -5.98 11.27 -14.51
C HIS A 247 -7.30 10.51 -14.54
N LEU A 248 -7.74 10.20 -15.75
CA LEU A 248 -8.99 9.52 -16.02
C LEU A 248 -8.75 8.13 -16.58
N VAL A 249 -9.41 7.14 -15.99
CA VAL A 249 -9.26 5.71 -16.31
C VAL A 249 -10.55 5.14 -16.89
N ARG A 250 -10.42 4.04 -17.64
CA ARG A 250 -11.54 3.32 -18.27
C ARG A 250 -12.30 2.45 -17.26
N ALA A 251 -13.03 3.06 -16.34
CA ALA A 251 -13.84 2.33 -15.37
C ALA A 251 -15.27 2.88 -15.37
N ALA A 252 -16.08 2.50 -16.35
CA ALA A 252 -17.49 2.89 -16.35
C ALA A 252 -18.23 2.22 -15.17
N ARG A 253 -19.30 2.87 -14.70
CA ARG A 253 -20.18 2.28 -13.67
C ARG A 253 -20.78 0.97 -14.20
N PRO A 254 -21.19 0.03 -13.33
CA PRO A 254 -21.76 -1.26 -13.78
C PRO A 254 -22.95 -1.12 -14.74
N THR A 255 -23.67 0.01 -14.68
CA THR A 255 -24.85 0.32 -15.49
C THR A 255 -24.57 1.29 -16.65
N ALA A 256 -23.31 1.67 -16.89
CA ALA A 256 -22.91 2.65 -17.89
C ALA A 256 -21.77 2.10 -18.77
N ASP A 257 -21.70 2.60 -20.00
CA ASP A 257 -20.76 2.10 -21.03
C ASP A 257 -20.07 3.22 -21.81
N HIS A 258 -20.14 4.48 -21.34
CA HIS A 258 -19.61 5.68 -22.03
C HIS A 258 -18.94 6.65 -21.04
N GLU A 259 -18.25 6.10 -20.03
CA GLU A 259 -17.72 6.89 -18.92
C GLU A 259 -16.25 6.62 -18.62
N LEU A 260 -15.51 7.70 -18.39
CA LEU A 260 -14.21 7.68 -17.75
C LEU A 260 -14.34 8.04 -16.28
N ARG A 261 -13.59 7.37 -15.41
CA ARG A 261 -13.57 7.64 -13.97
C ARG A 261 -12.33 8.42 -13.58
N ILE A 262 -12.48 9.40 -12.69
CA ILE A 262 -11.35 10.08 -12.07
C ILE A 262 -10.59 9.12 -11.15
N SER A 263 -9.27 9.08 -11.27
CA SER A 263 -8.38 8.26 -10.45
C SER A 263 -7.40 9.12 -9.65
N PHE A 264 -7.20 8.73 -8.39
CA PHE A 264 -6.29 9.37 -7.44
C PHE A 264 -5.08 8.48 -7.11
N SER A 265 -4.80 7.45 -7.93
CA SER A 265 -3.77 6.44 -7.63
C SER A 265 -2.38 7.02 -7.32
N PHE A 266 -2.00 8.16 -7.93
CA PHE A 266 -0.75 8.85 -7.64
C PHE A 266 -0.73 9.57 -6.29
N LEU A 267 -1.84 10.22 -5.93
CA LEU A 267 -1.98 10.86 -4.62
C LEU A 267 -2.07 9.81 -3.51
N GLU A 268 -2.83 8.74 -3.75
CA GLU A 268 -2.87 7.57 -2.86
C GLU A 268 -1.47 6.98 -2.67
N LYS A 269 -0.69 6.79 -3.76
CA LYS A 269 0.69 6.33 -3.68
C LYS A 269 1.53 7.26 -2.79
N ALA A 270 1.39 8.57 -2.93
CA ALA A 270 2.12 9.53 -2.10
C ALA A 270 1.77 9.41 -0.60
N ILE A 271 0.48 9.35 -0.26
CA ILE A 271 0.00 9.22 1.13
C ILE A 271 0.44 7.88 1.72
N MET A 272 0.27 6.77 0.99
CA MET A 272 0.67 5.46 1.48
C MET A 272 2.19 5.35 1.69
N ARG A 273 2.99 6.13 0.96
CA ARG A 273 4.44 6.19 1.10
C ARG A 273 4.94 6.97 2.31
N SER A 274 4.07 7.74 2.98
CA SER A 274 4.42 8.53 4.17
C SER A 274 4.00 7.86 5.48
N LEU A 275 3.28 6.74 5.43
CA LEU A 275 2.74 6.10 6.63
C LEU A 275 3.84 5.69 7.61
N THR A 276 3.62 5.95 8.89
CA THR A 276 4.46 5.45 10.00
C THR A 276 4.34 3.94 10.17
N ASP A 277 5.16 3.35 11.06
CA ASP A 277 5.04 1.93 11.45
C ASP A 277 3.58 1.59 11.82
N CYS A 278 2.96 2.33 12.75
CA CYS A 278 1.60 2.04 13.24
C CYS A 278 0.54 2.18 12.14
N GLN A 279 0.62 3.23 11.32
CA GLN A 279 -0.34 3.48 10.24
C GLN A 279 -0.25 2.40 9.15
N GLY A 280 0.96 2.07 8.72
CA GLY A 280 1.22 1.01 7.75
C GLY A 280 0.81 -0.37 8.27
N GLN A 281 1.09 -0.66 9.54
CA GLN A 281 0.67 -1.90 10.20
C GLN A 281 -0.85 -2.01 10.34
N LEU A 282 -1.55 -0.92 10.69
CA LEU A 282 -3.01 -0.90 10.70
C LEU A 282 -3.57 -1.24 9.32
N TYR A 283 -2.98 -0.70 8.24
CA TYR A 283 -3.36 -1.06 6.88
C TYR A 283 -3.16 -2.55 6.57
N ILE A 284 -2.05 -3.15 7.01
CA ILE A 284 -1.82 -4.60 6.89
C ILE A 284 -2.90 -5.40 7.65
N LEU A 285 -3.22 -4.99 8.88
CA LEU A 285 -4.24 -5.62 9.71
C LEU A 285 -5.63 -5.53 9.06
N MET A 286 -6.03 -4.35 8.57
CA MET A 286 -7.29 -4.18 7.84
C MET A 286 -7.32 -5.06 6.59
N LYS A 287 -6.27 -5.01 5.76
CA LYS A 287 -6.18 -5.86 4.55
C LYS A 287 -6.29 -7.34 4.90
N PHE A 288 -5.63 -7.78 5.98
CA PHE A 288 -5.72 -9.14 6.49
C PHE A 288 -7.15 -9.52 6.90
N VAL A 289 -7.82 -8.69 7.71
CA VAL A 289 -9.20 -8.94 8.15
C VAL A 289 -10.14 -9.02 6.95
N LEU A 290 -10.10 -8.04 6.04
CA LEU A 290 -11.01 -8.00 4.90
C LEU A 290 -10.78 -9.16 3.91
N ASN A 291 -9.52 -9.50 3.63
CA ASN A 291 -9.19 -10.54 2.64
C ASN A 291 -9.29 -11.97 3.21
N ARG A 292 -8.85 -12.19 4.46
CA ARG A 292 -8.69 -13.54 5.03
C ARG A 292 -9.77 -13.92 6.04
N LEU A 293 -10.30 -12.98 6.82
CA LEU A 293 -11.33 -13.25 7.83
C LEU A 293 -12.76 -13.05 7.31
N VAL A 294 -12.96 -12.02 6.50
CA VAL A 294 -14.26 -11.73 5.89
C VAL A 294 -14.41 -12.51 4.60
N SER A 295 -13.54 -12.25 3.62
CA SER A 295 -13.68 -12.86 2.28
C SER A 295 -13.25 -14.33 2.22
N GLY A 296 -12.34 -14.79 3.08
CA GLY A 296 -11.88 -16.18 3.09
C GLY A 296 -12.89 -17.19 3.67
N GLN A 297 -13.88 -16.74 4.44
CA GLN A 297 -14.91 -17.60 5.05
C GLN A 297 -16.24 -17.60 4.28
N VAL A 298 -16.45 -16.62 3.41
CA VAL A 298 -17.63 -16.50 2.57
C VAL A 298 -17.19 -16.79 1.15
N ALA A 299 -17.74 -17.80 0.49
CA ALA A 299 -17.38 -18.20 -0.88
C ALA A 299 -17.72 -17.16 -1.98
N THR A 300 -17.85 -15.88 -1.62
CA THR A 300 -18.12 -14.75 -2.50
C THR A 300 -17.26 -13.57 -2.07
N ALA A 301 -16.33 -13.14 -2.93
CA ALA A 301 -15.52 -11.95 -2.71
C ALA A 301 -16.43 -10.71 -2.66
N GLY A 302 -16.56 -10.09 -1.49
CA GLY A 302 -17.34 -8.86 -1.32
C GLY A 302 -16.46 -7.62 -1.15
N LEU A 303 -15.24 -7.77 -0.62
CA LEU A 303 -14.33 -6.66 -0.33
C LEU A 303 -13.03 -6.79 -1.13
N LYS A 304 -12.40 -5.65 -1.39
CA LYS A 304 -11.13 -5.51 -2.10
C LYS A 304 -10.14 -4.74 -1.25
N THR A 305 -8.84 -4.89 -1.51
CA THR A 305 -7.75 -4.12 -0.89
C THR A 305 -8.00 -2.60 -0.91
N TYR A 306 -8.65 -2.09 -1.95
CA TYR A 306 -9.00 -0.67 -2.08
C TYR A 306 -9.96 -0.17 -0.98
N HIS A 307 -10.82 -1.03 -0.42
CA HIS A 307 -11.68 -0.67 0.72
C HIS A 307 -10.84 -0.44 1.99
N ALA A 308 -9.87 -1.32 2.27
CA ALA A 308 -8.95 -1.12 3.40
C ALA A 308 -8.14 0.17 3.27
N LYS A 309 -7.68 0.49 2.05
CA LYS A 309 -6.98 1.75 1.79
C LYS A 309 -7.88 2.96 2.05
N THR A 310 -9.12 2.91 1.54
CA THR A 310 -10.08 4.00 1.72
C THR A 310 -10.44 4.21 3.20
N LEU A 311 -10.61 3.13 3.97
CA LEU A 311 -10.80 3.23 5.43
C LEU A 311 -9.61 3.88 6.13
N LEU A 312 -8.38 3.50 5.76
CA LEU A 312 -7.19 4.16 6.31
C LEU A 312 -7.18 5.65 6.06
N LEU A 313 -7.55 6.09 4.84
CA LEU A 313 -7.61 7.52 4.51
C LEU A 313 -8.63 8.27 5.37
N TYR A 314 -9.79 7.67 5.66
CA TYR A 314 -10.75 8.25 6.61
C TYR A 314 -10.17 8.36 8.02
N LEU A 315 -9.50 7.33 8.54
CA LEU A 315 -8.87 7.37 9.86
C LEU A 315 -7.75 8.42 9.94
N LEU A 316 -6.94 8.54 8.89
CA LEU A 316 -5.92 9.59 8.79
C LEU A 316 -6.53 10.99 8.77
N HIS A 317 -7.70 11.14 8.15
CA HIS A 317 -8.42 12.42 8.13
C HIS A 317 -9.03 12.78 9.48
N GLU A 318 -9.60 11.79 10.17
CA GLU A 318 -10.26 11.97 11.47
C GLU A 318 -9.25 12.23 12.59
N HIS A 319 -8.13 11.52 12.59
CA HIS A 319 -7.12 11.58 13.66
C HIS A 319 -5.88 12.40 13.31
N GLY A 320 -5.81 12.92 12.08
CA GLY A 320 -4.59 13.53 11.56
C GLY A 320 -3.40 12.59 11.68
N PHE A 321 -2.24 13.18 11.99
CA PHE A 321 -0.99 12.46 12.27
C PHE A 321 -0.65 12.50 13.77
N ASP A 322 -1.66 12.59 14.64
CA ASP A 322 -1.48 12.67 16.08
C ASP A 322 -0.75 11.43 16.63
N GLU A 323 0.48 11.62 17.09
CA GLU A 323 1.34 10.58 17.65
C GLU A 323 0.74 9.92 18.90
N GLN A 324 -0.19 10.59 19.62
CA GLN A 324 -0.89 10.01 20.77
C GLN A 324 -1.93 8.98 20.33
N ILE A 325 -2.48 9.14 19.14
CA ILE A 325 -3.44 8.20 18.56
C ILE A 325 -2.71 7.06 17.88
N TRP A 326 -1.70 7.37 17.07
CA TRP A 326 -0.94 6.42 16.25
C TRP A 326 0.14 5.65 17.04
N ARG A 327 -0.21 5.10 18.21
CA ARG A 327 0.69 4.32 19.07
C ARG A 327 0.51 2.80 18.92
N PRO A 328 1.55 2.00 19.22
CA PRO A 328 1.47 0.53 19.18
C PRO A 328 0.36 -0.08 20.05
N ASP A 329 0.09 0.50 21.22
CA ASP A 329 -0.97 0.08 22.14
C ASP A 329 -2.39 0.34 21.60
N ASN A 330 -2.54 1.20 20.60
CA ASN A 330 -3.84 1.56 20.00
C ASN A 330 -4.20 0.71 18.76
N LEU A 331 -3.36 -0.20 18.27
CA LEU A 331 -3.60 -0.90 17.01
C LEU A 331 -4.94 -1.65 16.94
N ILE A 332 -5.33 -2.38 17.99
CA ILE A 332 -6.62 -3.07 18.03
C ILE A 332 -7.77 -2.07 18.14
N ARG A 333 -7.61 -0.99 18.89
CA ARG A 333 -8.62 0.07 19.01
C ARG A 333 -8.89 0.70 17.65
N LEU A 334 -7.84 1.09 16.93
CA LEU A 334 -7.94 1.66 15.58
C LEU A 334 -8.48 0.64 14.56
N LEU A 335 -8.13 -0.64 14.69
CA LEU A 335 -8.70 -1.70 13.87
C LEU A 335 -10.21 -1.83 14.13
N ASN A 336 -10.63 -1.87 15.39
CA ASN A 336 -12.04 -1.92 15.76
C ASN A 336 -12.82 -0.73 15.20
N GLU A 337 -12.27 0.47 15.37
CA GLU A 337 -12.83 1.71 14.85
C GLU A 337 -12.98 1.68 13.32
N SER A 338 -11.97 1.18 12.60
CA SER A 338 -12.03 1.03 11.14
C SER A 338 -13.16 0.10 10.67
N LEU A 339 -13.42 -0.97 11.44
CA LEU A 339 -14.48 -1.93 11.13
C LEU A 339 -15.86 -1.43 11.52
N ASP A 340 -15.98 -0.68 12.63
CA ASP A 340 -17.22 0.00 13.00
C ASP A 340 -17.59 1.05 11.95
N LYS A 341 -16.62 1.81 11.45
CA LYS A 341 -16.82 2.77 10.37
C LYS A 341 -17.26 2.11 9.07
N LEU A 342 -16.63 0.98 8.71
CA LEU A 342 -17.08 0.18 7.57
C LEU A 342 -18.52 -0.32 7.74
N LEU A 343 -18.87 -0.81 8.94
CA LEU A 343 -20.24 -1.24 9.25
C LEU A 343 -21.24 -0.10 9.15
N GLU A 344 -20.90 1.08 9.65
CA GLU A 344 -21.73 2.29 9.54
C GLU A 344 -21.99 2.66 8.08
N PHE A 345 -20.95 2.65 7.24
CA PHE A 345 -21.12 2.90 5.80
C PHE A 345 -22.00 1.86 5.11
N ILE A 346 -21.83 0.57 5.45
CA ILE A 346 -22.66 -0.51 4.89
C ILE A 346 -24.12 -0.38 5.34
N ASP A 347 -24.36 -0.09 6.63
CA ASP A 347 -25.70 0.00 7.21
C ASP A 347 -26.44 1.27 6.76
N SER A 348 -25.74 2.37 6.50
CA SER A 348 -26.33 3.64 6.01
C SER A 348 -26.49 3.72 4.49
N GLY A 349 -25.76 2.90 3.73
CA GLY A 349 -25.80 2.89 2.27
C GLY A 349 -27.19 2.50 1.73
N PRO A 350 -27.85 3.32 0.89
CA PRO A 350 -29.22 3.05 0.42
C PRO A 350 -29.28 1.92 -0.61
N ASP A 351 -28.17 1.63 -1.29
CA ASP A 351 -28.08 0.68 -2.39
C ASP A 351 -27.44 -0.65 -1.93
N PRO A 352 -27.92 -1.84 -2.38
CA PRO A 352 -27.23 -3.12 -2.15
C PRO A 352 -25.78 -3.18 -2.62
N ASP A 353 -25.47 -2.49 -3.71
CA ASP A 353 -24.19 -2.64 -4.39
C ASP A 353 -23.12 -1.73 -3.79
N ILE A 354 -23.54 -0.66 -3.10
CA ILE A 354 -22.66 0.31 -2.46
C ILE A 354 -22.16 -0.25 -1.12
N CYS A 355 -20.84 -0.24 -0.97
CA CYS A 355 -20.14 -0.62 0.25
C CYS A 355 -19.82 0.59 1.14
N MET A 356 -19.18 1.62 0.58
CA MET A 356 -18.76 2.81 1.31
C MET A 356 -18.49 4.00 0.37
N PRO A 357 -18.57 5.26 0.82
CA PRO A 357 -18.14 6.41 0.02
C PRO A 357 -16.64 6.36 -0.30
N SER A 358 -16.24 6.83 -1.49
CA SER A 358 -14.83 7.08 -1.78
C SER A 358 -14.32 8.25 -0.94
N PHE A 359 -13.05 8.23 -0.55
CA PHE A 359 -12.46 9.29 0.25
C PHE A 359 -12.37 10.63 -0.50
N PHE A 360 -11.80 10.63 -1.70
CA PHE A 360 -11.56 11.87 -2.47
C PHE A 360 -12.82 12.43 -3.14
N LEU A 361 -13.79 11.56 -3.45
CA LEU A 361 -15.04 11.90 -4.11
C LEU A 361 -16.20 11.13 -3.45
N PRO A 362 -16.73 11.58 -2.30
CA PRO A 362 -17.78 10.87 -1.57
C PRO A 362 -19.03 10.56 -2.40
N ASP A 363 -19.37 11.43 -3.36
CA ASP A 363 -20.49 11.23 -4.30
C ASP A 363 -20.23 10.14 -5.35
N SER A 364 -19.01 9.60 -5.41
CA SER A 364 -18.60 8.46 -6.24
C SER A 364 -18.35 7.24 -5.33
N PRO A 365 -19.39 6.51 -4.89
CA PRO A 365 -19.25 5.43 -3.94
C PRO A 365 -18.39 4.27 -4.46
N LEU A 366 -17.84 3.50 -3.51
CA LEU A 366 -17.18 2.23 -3.73
C LEU A 366 -18.18 1.10 -3.59
N TYR A 367 -18.12 0.18 -4.54
CA TYR A 367 -19.03 -0.95 -4.63
C TYR A 367 -18.39 -2.21 -4.05
N PHE A 368 -19.24 -3.12 -3.55
CA PHE A 368 -18.79 -4.48 -3.26
C PHE A 368 -18.19 -5.12 -4.50
N ALA A 369 -17.22 -6.01 -4.30
CA ALA A 369 -16.67 -6.79 -5.40
C ALA A 369 -17.79 -7.55 -6.14
N ASN A 370 -17.68 -7.59 -7.48
CA ASN A 370 -18.63 -8.17 -8.42
C ASN A 370 -19.99 -7.46 -8.54
N ALA A 371 -20.21 -6.30 -7.93
CA ALA A 371 -21.43 -5.50 -8.11
C ALA A 371 -21.81 -5.37 -9.60
N GLY A 372 -23.06 -5.67 -9.93
CA GLY A 372 -23.61 -5.64 -11.30
C GLY A 372 -23.34 -6.88 -12.18
N VAL A 373 -22.48 -7.82 -11.77
CA VAL A 373 -22.22 -9.09 -12.49
C VAL A 373 -23.21 -10.19 -12.09
N GLY A 374 -24.50 -10.03 -12.40
CA GLY A 374 -25.53 -11.09 -12.40
C GLY A 374 -25.71 -11.97 -11.14
N GLY A 375 -25.23 -11.56 -9.96
CA GLY A 375 -25.25 -12.32 -8.71
C GLY A 375 -26.29 -11.83 -7.68
N ASP A 376 -26.47 -12.58 -6.59
CA ASP A 376 -27.32 -12.18 -5.46
C ASP A 376 -26.61 -11.13 -4.57
N PHE A 377 -26.68 -9.86 -4.98
CA PHE A 377 -25.95 -8.74 -4.36
C PHE A 377 -26.46 -8.32 -2.99
N GLN A 378 -27.78 -8.34 -2.78
CA GLN A 378 -28.39 -8.12 -1.47
C GLN A 378 -27.85 -9.14 -0.45
N GLN A 379 -27.63 -10.38 -0.90
CA GLN A 379 -26.99 -11.38 -0.07
C GLN A 379 -25.50 -11.10 0.14
N THR A 380 -24.76 -10.56 -0.83
CA THR A 380 -23.36 -10.12 -0.62
C THR A 380 -23.24 -9.07 0.48
N LYS A 381 -24.00 -7.99 0.40
CA LYS A 381 -24.01 -6.93 1.42
C LYS A 381 -24.34 -7.50 2.80
N SER A 382 -25.42 -8.28 2.89
CA SER A 382 -25.86 -8.91 4.14
C SER A 382 -24.81 -9.87 4.71
N ARG A 383 -24.19 -10.72 3.88
CA ARG A 383 -23.13 -11.66 4.30
C ARG A 383 -21.90 -10.94 4.85
N VAL A 384 -21.41 -9.92 4.13
CA VAL A 384 -20.25 -9.14 4.57
C VAL A 384 -20.56 -8.43 5.89
N ARG A 385 -21.71 -7.77 5.97
CA ARG A 385 -22.18 -7.09 7.18
C ARG A 385 -22.31 -8.04 8.36
N ASP A 386 -22.96 -9.18 8.18
CA ASP A 386 -23.19 -10.15 9.25
C ASP A 386 -21.87 -10.76 9.73
N GLN A 387 -20.92 -11.00 8.82
CA GLN A 387 -19.59 -11.47 9.17
C GLN A 387 -18.78 -10.42 9.94
N LEU A 388 -18.85 -9.15 9.53
CA LEU A 388 -18.26 -8.04 10.29
C LEU A 388 -18.88 -7.93 11.68
N LYS A 389 -20.22 -7.99 11.81
CA LYS A 389 -20.91 -8.00 13.10
C LYS A 389 -20.48 -9.17 13.98
N ARG A 390 -20.35 -10.37 13.42
CA ARG A 390 -19.82 -11.55 14.14
C ARG A 390 -18.41 -11.29 14.65
N LEU A 391 -17.51 -10.83 13.78
CA LEU A 391 -16.14 -10.49 14.14
C LEU A 391 -16.07 -9.47 15.28
N ARG A 392 -16.95 -8.47 15.28
CA ARG A 392 -17.08 -7.46 16.34
C ARG A 392 -17.66 -8.01 17.65
N THR A 393 -18.57 -8.98 17.59
CA THR A 393 -19.12 -9.62 18.80
C THR A 393 -18.19 -10.66 19.42
N THR A 394 -17.36 -11.32 18.60
CA THR A 394 -16.28 -12.19 19.09
C THR A 394 -15.10 -11.35 19.57
N ASN A 395 -14.23 -11.91 20.41
CA ASN A 395 -12.98 -11.24 20.79
C ASN A 395 -12.07 -11.08 19.55
N LEU A 396 -12.25 -9.99 18.79
CA LEU A 396 -11.57 -9.75 17.51
C LEU A 396 -10.06 -9.78 17.68
N ALA A 397 -9.58 -9.11 18.73
CA ALA A 397 -8.17 -9.07 19.10
C ALA A 397 -7.57 -10.48 19.18
N GLU A 398 -8.27 -11.39 19.89
CA GLU A 398 -7.85 -12.78 20.02
C GLU A 398 -7.82 -13.49 18.66
N ALA A 399 -8.88 -13.35 17.86
CA ALA A 399 -8.97 -14.01 16.56
C ALA A 399 -7.88 -13.53 15.58
N VAL A 400 -7.59 -12.22 15.58
CA VAL A 400 -6.55 -11.61 14.75
C VAL A 400 -5.17 -12.05 15.20
N VAL A 401 -4.86 -11.94 16.50
CA VAL A 401 -3.57 -12.38 17.07
C VAL A 401 -3.31 -13.84 16.77
N GLN A 402 -4.26 -14.73 17.07
CA GLN A 402 -4.09 -16.16 16.88
C GLN A 402 -3.84 -16.51 15.41
N LYS A 403 -4.61 -15.95 14.46
CA LYS A 403 -4.37 -16.25 13.04
C LYS A 403 -3.07 -15.65 12.52
N LEU A 404 -2.72 -14.43 12.92
CA LEU A 404 -1.49 -13.78 12.48
C LEU A 404 -0.25 -14.47 13.03
N GLN A 405 -0.27 -14.98 14.26
CA GLN A 405 0.87 -15.75 14.82
C GLN A 405 1.26 -16.96 13.97
N HIS A 406 0.30 -17.58 13.28
CA HIS A 406 0.55 -18.72 12.41
C HIS A 406 0.90 -18.31 10.97
N GLN A 407 0.50 -17.12 10.55
CA GLN A 407 0.68 -16.65 9.17
C GLN A 407 1.90 -15.75 8.98
N LEU A 408 2.20 -14.89 9.95
CA LEU A 408 3.37 -14.02 9.93
C LEU A 408 4.63 -14.87 10.10
N LYS A 409 5.66 -14.56 9.31
CA LYS A 409 6.96 -15.22 9.40
C LYS A 409 8.01 -14.18 9.77
N PRO A 410 8.75 -14.36 10.88
CA PRO A 410 9.85 -13.46 11.18
C PRO A 410 10.90 -13.53 10.07
N LEU A 411 11.54 -12.38 9.81
CA LEU A 411 12.61 -12.28 8.83
C LEU A 411 13.74 -13.26 9.17
N GLN A 412 14.16 -14.05 8.19
CA GLN A 412 15.25 -15.03 8.36
C GLN A 412 16.63 -14.36 8.35
N ASN A 413 16.74 -13.18 7.74
CA ASN A 413 17.94 -12.36 7.69
C ASN A 413 17.55 -10.91 7.29
N GLU A 414 18.51 -9.99 7.34
CA GLU A 414 18.28 -8.58 7.02
C GLU A 414 18.16 -8.28 5.52
N ASN A 415 18.42 -9.26 4.64
CA ASN A 415 18.39 -9.03 3.21
C ASN A 415 16.99 -8.62 2.73
N PHE A 416 17.01 -7.82 1.67
CA PHE A 416 15.82 -7.41 0.96
C PHE A 416 15.95 -7.95 -0.47
N TYR A 417 15.08 -8.90 -0.81
CA TYR A 417 15.16 -9.66 -2.04
C TYR A 417 14.56 -8.86 -3.19
N PHE A 418 15.34 -8.62 -4.25
CA PHE A 418 14.87 -7.98 -5.47
C PHE A 418 15.38 -8.75 -6.68
N HIS A 419 14.46 -9.24 -7.51
CA HIS A 419 14.80 -9.88 -8.77
C HIS A 419 14.12 -9.14 -9.94
N PRO A 420 14.76 -8.11 -10.52
CA PRO A 420 14.12 -7.28 -11.54
C PRO A 420 13.56 -8.09 -12.73
N PHE A 421 14.24 -9.17 -13.15
CA PHE A 421 13.77 -10.00 -14.28
C PHE A 421 12.46 -10.75 -14.03
N THR A 422 12.06 -10.95 -12.76
CA THR A 422 10.74 -11.53 -12.47
C THR A 422 9.67 -10.46 -12.36
N MET A 423 10.03 -9.19 -12.21
CA MET A 423 9.11 -8.11 -11.84
C MET A 423 8.84 -7.11 -12.99
N VAL A 424 9.69 -7.06 -14.01
CA VAL A 424 9.54 -6.17 -15.18
C VAL A 424 8.56 -6.76 -16.20
N PRO A 425 7.57 -6.00 -16.72
CA PRO A 425 6.57 -6.50 -17.65
C PRO A 425 7.15 -7.14 -18.90
N LEU A 426 6.60 -8.28 -19.34
CA LEU A 426 6.98 -8.87 -20.64
C LEU A 426 6.47 -8.03 -21.81
N GLN A 427 5.30 -7.43 -21.66
CA GLN A 427 4.71 -6.53 -22.65
C GLN A 427 5.52 -5.25 -22.85
N ALA A 428 6.44 -4.93 -21.92
CA ALA A 428 7.32 -3.79 -22.06
C ALA A 428 8.45 -3.98 -23.09
N LEU A 429 8.67 -5.20 -23.55
CA LEU A 429 9.75 -5.54 -24.45
C LEU A 429 9.31 -5.30 -25.91
N ASN A 430 9.35 -4.05 -26.38
CA ASN A 430 9.16 -3.74 -27.81
C ASN A 430 10.19 -4.48 -28.67
N PRO A 431 9.85 -5.13 -29.79
CA PRO A 431 10.85 -5.70 -30.69
C PRO A 431 11.83 -4.60 -31.11
N LEU A 432 13.13 -4.87 -30.97
CA LEU A 432 14.15 -3.93 -31.45
C LEU A 432 13.86 -3.59 -32.91
N GLN A 433 13.79 -2.31 -33.23
CA GLN A 433 14.02 -1.89 -34.61
C GLN A 433 15.50 -2.17 -34.88
N THR A 434 15.78 -3.30 -35.55
CA THR A 434 17.11 -3.65 -36.04
C THR A 434 17.48 -2.77 -37.23
N GLU A 435 17.47 -1.45 -37.05
CA GLU A 435 18.12 -0.55 -37.99
C GLU A 435 19.61 -0.46 -37.66
N GLY A 436 20.35 -1.40 -38.26
CA GLY A 436 21.78 -1.25 -38.51
C GLY A 436 22.71 -1.88 -37.48
N ASN A 437 23.86 -2.35 -38.00
CA ASN A 437 25.03 -2.87 -37.28
C ASN A 437 25.68 -1.82 -36.34
N SER A 438 24.95 -1.19 -35.43
CA SER A 438 25.53 -0.39 -34.36
C SER A 438 25.82 -1.27 -33.15
N GLU A 439 27.05 -1.23 -32.63
CA GLU A 439 27.44 -1.86 -31.37
C GLU A 439 26.40 -1.58 -30.26
N ILE A 440 25.76 -2.64 -29.73
CA ILE A 440 24.83 -2.50 -28.61
C ILE A 440 25.64 -2.09 -27.38
N THR A 441 25.54 -0.81 -27.01
CA THR A 441 26.20 -0.25 -25.81
C THR A 441 25.30 -0.44 -24.59
N VAL A 442 25.67 -1.38 -23.72
CA VAL A 442 24.93 -1.64 -22.47
C VAL A 442 25.35 -0.62 -21.41
N SER A 443 24.68 0.53 -21.41
CA SER A 443 24.96 1.63 -20.48
C SER A 443 24.09 1.61 -19.21
N THR A 444 22.98 0.85 -19.22
CA THR A 444 21.99 0.81 -18.12
C THR A 444 21.36 -0.58 -17.96
N PHE A 445 20.71 -0.83 -16.81
CA PHE A 445 20.06 -2.12 -16.52
C PHE A 445 18.92 -2.47 -17.50
N GLY A 446 18.15 -1.48 -17.96
CA GLY A 446 17.07 -1.71 -18.94
C GLY A 446 17.58 -2.32 -20.25
N LYS A 447 18.70 -1.83 -20.78
CA LYS A 447 19.32 -2.33 -22.02
C LYS A 447 19.85 -3.76 -21.92
N LEU A 448 20.02 -4.29 -20.70
CA LEU A 448 20.39 -5.69 -20.51
C LEU A 448 19.29 -6.63 -21.03
N TYR A 449 18.01 -6.27 -20.88
CA TYR A 449 16.90 -7.09 -21.39
C TYR A 449 16.95 -7.23 -22.91
N ASP A 450 17.25 -6.13 -23.62
CA ASP A 450 17.37 -6.15 -25.07
C ASP A 450 18.50 -7.05 -25.54
N VAL A 451 19.65 -7.03 -24.84
CA VAL A 451 20.79 -7.90 -25.17
C VAL A 451 20.44 -9.36 -24.94
N VAL A 452 19.85 -9.69 -23.78
CA VAL A 452 19.47 -11.08 -23.44
C VAL A 452 18.41 -11.61 -24.40
N ARG A 453 17.41 -10.81 -24.75
CA ARG A 453 16.38 -11.20 -25.72
C ARG A 453 16.96 -11.36 -27.12
N SER A 454 17.72 -10.39 -27.61
CA SER A 454 18.39 -10.46 -28.92
C SER A 454 19.28 -11.68 -29.00
N TYR A 455 19.98 -11.98 -27.89
CA TYR A 455 20.75 -13.20 -27.76
C TYR A 455 19.85 -14.42 -27.99
N PHE A 456 18.69 -14.56 -27.33
CA PHE A 456 17.80 -15.71 -27.54
C PHE A 456 17.13 -15.77 -28.92
N GLU A 457 16.82 -14.64 -29.55
CA GLU A 457 16.31 -14.59 -30.92
C GLU A 457 17.38 -15.08 -31.92
N LEU A 458 18.59 -14.52 -31.86
CA LEU A 458 19.72 -14.94 -32.70
C LEU A 458 20.28 -16.30 -32.31
N PHE A 459 20.05 -16.73 -31.06
CA PHE A 459 20.40 -18.05 -30.56
C PHE A 459 19.68 -19.12 -31.35
N SER A 460 18.57 -18.85 -32.05
CA SER A 460 17.92 -19.84 -32.93
C SER A 460 18.67 -20.03 -34.26
N ASP A 461 19.18 -18.96 -34.89
CA ASP A 461 19.63 -18.95 -36.29
C ASP A 461 21.14 -18.79 -36.53
N LYS A 462 21.87 -17.96 -35.75
CA LYS A 462 23.28 -17.59 -36.04
C LYS A 462 24.15 -17.48 -34.77
N ALA A 463 24.72 -18.60 -34.32
CA ALA A 463 25.50 -18.68 -33.08
C ALA A 463 26.75 -17.78 -33.02
N GLY A 464 27.41 -17.51 -34.16
CA GLY A 464 28.58 -16.62 -34.21
C GLY A 464 28.23 -15.15 -33.92
N ASP A 465 27.10 -14.68 -34.44
CA ASP A 465 26.62 -13.31 -34.22
C ASP A 465 26.16 -13.10 -32.77
N ALA A 466 25.65 -14.15 -32.13
CA ALA A 466 25.25 -14.13 -30.73
C ALA A 466 26.44 -14.01 -29.75
N MET A 467 27.65 -14.48 -30.09
CA MET A 467 28.84 -14.26 -29.24
C MET A 467 29.23 -12.78 -29.16
N ALA A 468 29.07 -12.02 -30.25
CA ALA A 468 29.38 -10.59 -30.25
C ALA A 468 28.50 -9.80 -29.25
N LEU A 469 27.27 -10.27 -29.00
CA LEU A 469 26.34 -9.68 -28.03
C LEU A 469 26.74 -9.91 -26.57
N LEU A 470 27.56 -10.91 -26.27
CA LEU A 470 28.02 -11.20 -24.91
C LEU A 470 29.21 -10.34 -24.49
N LYS A 471 30.02 -9.87 -25.45
CA LYS A 471 31.23 -9.08 -25.18
C LYS A 471 30.96 -7.79 -24.39
N PRO A 472 29.88 -7.01 -24.65
CA PRO A 472 29.50 -5.89 -23.79
C PRO A 472 29.16 -6.30 -22.35
N LEU A 473 28.56 -7.49 -22.15
CA LEU A 473 28.15 -7.98 -20.83
C LEU A 473 29.34 -8.41 -19.96
N GLU A 474 30.39 -8.96 -20.56
CA GLU A 474 31.62 -9.34 -19.85
C GLU A 474 32.34 -8.13 -19.23
N ASN A 475 32.19 -6.95 -19.83
CA ASN A 475 32.74 -5.70 -19.33
C ASN A 475 31.95 -5.12 -18.14
N LEU A 476 30.74 -5.64 -17.86
CA LEU A 476 29.91 -5.19 -16.76
C LEU A 476 30.12 -6.04 -15.51
N THR A 477 30.64 -5.41 -14.45
CA THR A 477 31.00 -6.11 -13.20
C THR A 477 29.81 -6.75 -12.49
N TRP A 478 28.60 -6.23 -12.68
CA TRP A 478 27.35 -6.71 -12.08
C TRP A 478 26.59 -7.72 -12.95
N CYS A 479 27.02 -7.98 -14.19
CA CYS A 479 26.40 -8.96 -15.11
C CYS A 479 27.21 -10.24 -15.29
N LYS A 480 28.37 -10.39 -14.63
CA LYS A 480 29.33 -11.46 -14.91
C LYS A 480 28.72 -12.85 -14.89
N THR A 481 27.88 -13.15 -13.89
CA THR A 481 27.20 -14.44 -13.78
C THR A 481 26.24 -14.66 -14.95
N THR A 482 25.42 -13.67 -15.30
CA THR A 482 24.50 -13.74 -16.45
C THR A 482 25.26 -13.94 -17.76
N ALA A 483 26.32 -13.16 -17.99
CA ALA A 483 27.16 -13.28 -19.19
C ALA A 483 27.77 -14.68 -19.30
N ALA A 484 28.31 -15.21 -18.20
CA ALA A 484 28.88 -16.55 -18.15
C ALA A 484 27.84 -17.65 -18.38
N CYS A 485 26.63 -17.54 -17.80
CA CYS A 485 25.54 -18.48 -18.05
C CYS A 485 25.10 -18.49 -19.52
N LEU A 486 24.93 -17.32 -20.14
CA LEU A 486 24.59 -17.23 -21.57
C LEU A 486 25.71 -17.78 -22.44
N ASN A 487 26.98 -17.49 -22.10
CA ASN A 487 28.14 -18.06 -22.79
C ASN A 487 28.15 -19.60 -22.72
N ILE A 488 27.89 -20.17 -21.53
CA ILE A 488 27.76 -21.62 -21.37
C ILE A 488 26.66 -22.17 -22.28
N LEU A 489 25.47 -21.57 -22.30
CA LEU A 489 24.38 -22.01 -23.18
C LEU A 489 24.77 -21.97 -24.66
N LEU A 490 25.52 -20.96 -25.08
CA LEU A 490 26.03 -20.85 -26.45
C LEU A 490 27.03 -21.95 -26.78
N LEU A 491 28.01 -22.17 -25.90
CA LEU A 491 29.04 -23.19 -26.06
C LEU A 491 28.42 -24.59 -26.13
N TYR A 492 27.38 -24.84 -25.33
CA TYR A 492 26.58 -26.08 -25.44
C TYR A 492 25.87 -26.20 -26.80
N LYS A 493 25.31 -25.10 -27.35
CA LYS A 493 24.66 -25.12 -28.66
C LYS A 493 25.63 -25.42 -29.80
N VAL A 494 26.86 -24.93 -29.73
CA VAL A 494 27.91 -25.24 -30.72
C VAL A 494 28.71 -26.50 -30.39
N GLU A 495 28.24 -27.30 -29.42
CA GLU A 495 28.84 -28.57 -28.97
C GLU A 495 30.29 -28.45 -28.42
N ASP A 496 30.71 -27.26 -27.99
CA ASP A 496 32.00 -27.04 -27.31
C ASP A 496 31.89 -27.19 -25.79
N PHE A 497 31.71 -28.44 -25.36
CA PHE A 497 31.50 -28.78 -23.95
C PHE A 497 32.74 -28.52 -23.07
N GLU A 498 33.95 -28.58 -23.63
CA GLU A 498 35.18 -28.33 -22.88
C GLU A 498 35.36 -26.84 -22.57
N ALA A 499 35.06 -25.95 -23.51
CA ALA A 499 35.02 -24.52 -23.23
C ALA A 499 33.93 -24.19 -22.20
N ALA A 500 32.74 -24.78 -22.32
CA ALA A 500 31.65 -24.55 -21.36
C ALA A 500 32.05 -24.95 -19.92
N LYS A 501 32.73 -26.09 -19.77
CA LYS A 501 33.24 -26.58 -18.48
C LYS A 501 34.31 -25.67 -17.89
N LYS A 502 35.13 -25.01 -18.71
CA LYS A 502 36.10 -24.00 -18.24
C LYS A 502 35.41 -22.75 -17.70
N VAL A 503 34.39 -22.25 -18.40
CA VAL A 503 33.60 -21.10 -17.94
C VAL A 503 32.89 -21.42 -16.62
N LEU A 504 32.30 -22.62 -16.50
CA LEU A 504 31.62 -23.09 -15.28
C LEU A 504 32.58 -23.17 -14.08
N LYS A 505 33.79 -23.74 -14.25
CA LYS A 505 34.81 -23.75 -13.17
C LYS A 505 35.24 -22.35 -12.74
N GLY A 506 35.17 -21.37 -13.64
CA GLY A 506 35.41 -19.96 -13.31
C GLY A 506 34.32 -19.37 -12.41
N LEU A 507 33.09 -19.88 -12.50
CA LEU A 507 31.96 -19.49 -11.64
C LEU A 507 32.02 -20.12 -10.25
N ASP A 508 32.52 -21.35 -10.11
CA ASP A 508 32.67 -22.01 -8.80
C ASP A 508 33.63 -21.26 -7.85
N ASN A 509 34.58 -20.51 -8.42
CA ASN A 509 35.49 -19.63 -7.67
C ASN A 509 34.90 -18.25 -7.35
N HIS A 510 33.76 -17.92 -7.95
CA HIS A 510 33.02 -16.67 -7.73
C HIS A 510 32.13 -16.82 -6.48
N THR A 511 32.75 -16.92 -5.30
CA THR A 511 32.03 -16.77 -4.03
C THR A 511 31.56 -15.31 -3.88
N ASP A 512 30.35 -15.03 -4.36
CA ASP A 512 29.46 -13.90 -4.09
C ASP A 512 30.08 -12.66 -3.39
N ARG A 513 31.10 -12.08 -4.00
CA ARG A 513 31.60 -10.76 -3.61
C ARG A 513 30.96 -9.73 -4.53
N LYS A 514 29.98 -9.04 -3.93
CA LYS A 514 29.48 -7.69 -4.27
C LYS A 514 28.39 -7.59 -5.33
N LEU A 515 27.17 -7.94 -4.94
CA LEU A 515 25.97 -7.14 -5.26
C LEU A 515 25.93 -5.79 -4.50
N SER A 516 26.98 -5.47 -3.73
CA SER A 516 27.09 -4.20 -3.00
C SER A 516 27.12 -2.98 -3.92
N SER A 517 27.57 -3.12 -5.19
CA SER A 517 27.57 -2.02 -6.16
C SER A 517 26.17 -1.69 -6.69
N VAL A 518 25.28 -2.67 -6.85
CA VAL A 518 23.86 -2.43 -7.13
C VAL A 518 23.18 -1.83 -5.91
N ARG A 519 23.57 -2.25 -4.70
CA ARG A 519 23.14 -1.64 -3.43
C ARG A 519 23.51 -0.16 -3.35
N GLU A 520 24.68 0.25 -3.84
CA GLU A 520 25.14 1.66 -3.91
C GLU A 520 24.48 2.47 -5.03
N LEU A 521 24.09 1.83 -6.14
CA LEU A 521 23.35 2.47 -7.25
C LEU A 521 21.86 2.65 -6.96
N LEU A 522 21.25 1.79 -6.12
CA LEU A 522 19.81 1.80 -5.81
C LEU A 522 19.47 2.39 -4.43
N LEU A 523 20.46 2.73 -3.61
CA LEU A 523 20.25 3.39 -2.31
C LEU A 523 20.96 4.73 -2.29
N PRO A 524 20.25 5.88 -2.42
CA PRO A 524 20.83 7.12 -1.94
C PRO A 524 21.04 7.01 -0.42
N ARG A 525 22.12 7.65 0.07
CA ARG A 525 22.35 7.90 1.50
C ARG A 525 21.13 8.66 2.03
N VAL A 526 20.29 7.99 2.81
CA VAL A 526 19.17 8.63 3.50
C VAL A 526 19.60 8.78 4.95
N GLU A 527 19.56 10.02 5.43
CA GLU A 527 19.74 10.40 6.82
C GLU A 527 18.68 9.70 7.68
N PRO A 528 19.06 9.16 8.86
CA PRO A 528 18.25 8.18 9.55
C PRO A 528 17.26 8.85 10.50
N GLU A 529 16.15 9.41 10.00
CA GLU A 529 15.02 9.74 10.86
C GLU A 529 13.70 9.29 10.21
N GLU A 530 12.91 8.55 10.98
CA GLU A 530 11.48 8.39 10.73
C GLU A 530 10.89 9.81 10.65
N PRO A 531 9.93 10.10 9.75
CA PRO A 531 9.31 11.43 9.76
C PRO A 531 8.72 11.69 11.15
N SER A 532 9.36 12.54 11.95
CA SER A 532 8.67 13.19 13.07
C SER A 532 7.66 14.12 12.43
N CYS A 533 6.41 14.05 12.87
CA CYS A 533 5.34 14.81 12.28
C CYS A 533 5.59 16.32 12.36
#